data_AF-A0A1Q8QVS4-F1
#
_entry.id   AF-A0A1Q8QVS4-F1
#
_cell.length_a   1.000
_cell.length_b   1.000
_cell.length_c   1.000
_cell.angle_alpha   90.00
_cell.angle_beta   90.00
_cell.angle_gamma   90.00
#
_symmetry.space_group_name_H-M   'P 1'
#
loop_
_entity.id
_entity.type
_entity.pdbx_description
1 polymer ?
#
loop_
_entity_poly.entity_id
_entity_poly.type
_entity_poly.pdbx_seq_one_letter_code
_entity_poly.pdbx_strand_id
1 'polypeptide(L)'
;MPNDRFIFVGNQIVIDEELELCSNVKGTVLNPSGNKDLLTKLESSLVQDDFAHEQNLIIKEDGKTLLVAGCAHNGIVKIIDHLRATGNDSPDHGIRGFHLYNRSADKHEDPAIVRLITEYLKNTGSKYYTCHCTGLESYKILKEIMGEKIGYLATGSQLII
;
A
#
# COMPACT_ATOMS: atom_id res chain seq x y z
N MET A 1 -0.55 -20.56 21.16
CA MET A 1 -1.94 -20.97 20.85
C MET A 1 -1.91 -21.86 19.62
N PRO A 2 -2.15 -23.17 19.68
CA PRO A 2 -2.36 -23.96 18.47
C PRO A 2 -3.86 -23.95 18.18
N ASN A 3 -4.25 -23.17 17.19
CA ASN A 3 -5.59 -23.17 16.61
C ASN A 3 -5.36 -23.33 15.10
N ASP A 4 -5.88 -24.41 14.51
CA ASP A 4 -5.67 -24.80 13.11
C ASP A 4 -6.26 -23.80 12.08
N ARG A 5 -6.81 -22.68 12.57
CA ARG A 5 -7.31 -21.55 11.77
C ARG A 5 -6.23 -20.57 11.31
N PHE A 6 -5.01 -20.66 11.82
CA PHE A 6 -3.92 -19.73 11.47
C PHE A 6 -2.77 -20.46 10.79
N ILE A 7 -2.43 -20.00 9.59
CA ILE A 7 -1.21 -20.39 8.88
C ILE A 7 -0.21 -19.24 9.05
N PHE A 8 0.88 -19.51 9.77
CA PHE A 8 1.96 -18.54 9.93
C PHE A 8 2.90 -18.63 8.73
N VAL A 9 3.22 -17.48 8.16
CA VAL A 9 4.02 -17.36 6.95
C VAL A 9 5.23 -16.46 7.21
N GLY A 10 6.29 -16.65 6.43
CA GLY A 10 7.46 -15.79 6.46
C GLY A 10 7.22 -14.48 5.71
N ASN A 11 8.31 -13.85 5.24
CA ASN A 11 8.23 -12.58 4.51
C ASN A 11 7.50 -12.72 3.17
N GLN A 12 7.55 -13.89 2.54
CA GLN A 12 6.92 -14.17 1.25
C GLN A 12 6.36 -15.59 1.25
N ILE A 13 5.22 -15.77 0.62
CA ILE A 13 4.63 -17.09 0.34
C ILE A 13 3.87 -17.04 -0.99
N VAL A 14 4.10 -18.03 -1.82
CA VAL A 14 3.27 -18.32 -3.00
C VAL A 14 2.22 -19.33 -2.54
N ILE A 15 0.96 -18.95 -2.62
CA ILE A 15 -0.17 -19.80 -2.20
C ILE A 15 -0.46 -20.81 -3.31
N ASP A 16 -0.53 -20.32 -4.56
CA ASP A 16 -0.74 -21.08 -5.79
C ASP A 16 -0.20 -20.28 -6.99
N GLU A 17 -0.55 -20.68 -8.21
CA GLU A 17 -0.13 -20.01 -9.45
C GLU A 17 -0.68 -18.58 -9.63
N GLU A 18 -1.76 -18.22 -8.93
CA GLU A 18 -2.43 -16.91 -9.04
C GLU A 18 -2.10 -15.99 -7.86
N LEU A 19 -1.84 -16.55 -6.68
CA LEU A 19 -1.83 -15.82 -5.42
C LEU A 19 -0.46 -15.83 -4.73
N GLU A 20 0.02 -14.63 -4.39
CA GLU A 20 1.27 -14.43 -3.67
C GLU A 20 1.08 -13.38 -2.55
N LEU A 21 1.58 -13.68 -1.35
CA LEU A 21 1.65 -12.72 -0.25
C LEU A 21 3.10 -12.32 -0.01
N CYS A 22 3.33 -11.02 0.17
CA CYS A 22 4.63 -10.49 0.59
C CYS A 22 4.47 -9.48 1.74
N SER A 23 5.51 -9.37 2.56
CA SER A 23 5.61 -8.47 3.71
C SER A 23 7.05 -8.01 3.90
N ASN A 24 7.35 -7.35 5.01
CA ASN A 24 8.71 -6.91 5.34
C ASN A 24 9.33 -5.98 4.29
N VAL A 25 8.52 -5.05 3.74
CA VAL A 25 8.97 -4.02 2.79
C VAL A 25 9.97 -3.09 3.48
N LYS A 26 11.21 -3.03 2.98
CA LYS A 26 12.28 -2.19 3.53
C LYS A 26 12.53 -0.93 2.71
N GLY A 27 13.11 0.08 3.34
CA GLY A 27 13.55 1.33 2.70
C GLY A 27 13.12 2.59 3.47
N THR A 28 13.76 3.71 3.17
CA THR A 28 13.59 5.00 3.87
C THR A 28 12.98 6.12 3.03
N VAL A 29 12.68 5.85 1.76
CA VAL A 29 12.18 6.84 0.80
C VAL A 29 10.66 7.02 0.95
N LEU A 30 10.21 8.28 0.98
CA LEU A 30 8.79 8.68 0.98
C LEU A 30 7.92 7.94 2.01
N ASN A 31 8.48 7.74 3.22
CA ASN A 31 7.71 7.21 4.34
C ASN A 31 6.57 8.17 4.71
N PRO A 32 5.34 7.67 4.89
CA PRO A 32 4.24 8.47 5.41
C PRO A 32 4.61 9.13 6.74
N SER A 33 4.43 10.44 6.83
CA SER A 33 4.77 11.21 8.03
C SER A 33 3.86 10.87 9.21
N GLY A 34 2.66 10.33 8.94
CA GLY A 34 1.70 9.85 9.93
C GLY A 34 2.20 8.68 10.78
N ASN A 35 3.27 8.00 10.37
CA ASN A 35 3.82 6.85 11.10
C ASN A 35 4.67 7.23 12.33
N LYS A 36 5.03 8.51 12.50
CA LYS A 36 5.94 8.94 13.58
C LYS A 36 5.41 8.61 14.98
N ASP A 37 4.09 8.55 15.12
CA ASP A 37 3.41 8.31 16.39
C ASP A 37 2.97 6.84 16.56
N LEU A 38 3.33 5.96 15.60
CA LEU A 38 2.99 4.54 15.64
C LEU A 38 4.19 3.75 16.16
N LEU A 39 3.99 3.10 17.31
CA LEU A 39 5.05 2.45 18.09
C LEU A 39 4.76 0.96 18.24
N THR A 40 5.84 0.17 18.25
CA THR A 40 5.83 -1.25 18.63
C THR A 40 6.61 -1.47 19.92
N LYS A 41 6.29 -2.55 20.63
CA LYS A 41 6.98 -2.91 21.86
C LYS A 41 8.15 -3.85 21.53
N LEU A 42 9.37 -3.38 21.75
CA LEU A 42 10.58 -4.19 21.68
C LEU A 42 11.11 -4.41 23.09
N GLU A 43 11.03 -5.65 23.55
CA GLU A 43 11.34 -6.06 24.94
C GLU A 43 10.54 -5.23 25.96
N SER A 44 11.20 -4.29 26.64
CA SER A 44 10.60 -3.37 27.62
C SER A 44 10.47 -1.93 27.13
N SER A 45 10.84 -1.64 25.89
CA SER A 45 10.84 -0.30 25.30
C SER A 45 9.77 -0.14 24.22
N LEU A 46 9.25 1.07 24.07
CA LEU A 46 8.45 1.46 22.91
C LEU A 46 9.39 2.09 21.88
N VAL A 47 9.39 1.53 20.67
CA VAL A 47 10.18 2.01 19.54
C VAL A 47 9.25 2.29 18.37
N GLN A 48 9.69 3.09 17.40
CA GLN A 48 8.89 3.34 16.20
C GLN A 48 8.64 2.02 15.44
N ASP A 49 7.39 1.80 15.02
CA ASP A 49 7.04 0.60 14.26
C ASP A 49 7.69 0.64 12.87
N ASP A 50 8.31 -0.48 12.49
CA ASP A 50 8.94 -0.65 11.17
C ASP A 50 7.99 -1.28 10.15
N PHE A 51 6.77 -1.64 10.57
CA PHE A 51 5.73 -2.25 9.76
C PHE A 51 6.19 -3.49 8.99
N ALA A 52 7.17 -4.24 9.53
CA ALA A 52 7.59 -5.50 8.91
C ALA A 52 6.45 -6.52 8.75
N HIS A 53 5.42 -6.39 9.60
CA HIS A 53 4.22 -7.21 9.61
C HIS A 53 3.16 -6.82 8.56
N GLU A 54 3.31 -5.69 7.87
CA GLU A 54 2.35 -5.27 6.85
C GLU A 54 2.41 -6.21 5.64
N GLN A 55 1.28 -6.83 5.33
CA GLN A 55 1.14 -7.77 4.21
C GLN A 55 0.51 -7.11 2.98
N ASN A 56 0.95 -7.54 1.81
CA ASN A 56 0.42 -7.16 0.51
C ASN A 56 0.09 -8.43 -0.27
N LEU A 57 -1.08 -8.46 -0.87
CA LEU A 57 -1.55 -9.57 -1.71
C LEU A 57 -1.37 -9.20 -3.18
N ILE A 58 -0.81 -10.13 -3.94
CA ILE A 58 -0.65 -10.07 -5.37
C ILE A 58 -1.56 -11.15 -5.95
N ILE A 59 -2.38 -10.76 -6.92
CA ILE A 59 -3.29 -11.65 -7.64
C ILE A 59 -2.93 -11.58 -9.12
N LYS A 60 -2.71 -12.73 -9.76
CA LYS A 60 -2.38 -12.88 -11.17
C LYS A 60 -3.46 -13.68 -11.86
N GLU A 61 -4.16 -13.06 -12.79
CA GLU A 61 -5.27 -13.68 -13.55
C GLU A 61 -5.25 -13.13 -14.97
N ASP A 62 -5.42 -13.98 -15.99
CA ASP A 62 -5.48 -13.58 -17.41
C ASP A 62 -4.36 -12.64 -17.89
N GLY A 63 -3.14 -12.83 -17.37
CA GLY A 63 -1.98 -11.99 -17.68
C GLY A 63 -2.04 -10.58 -17.07
N LYS A 64 -2.95 -10.35 -16.12
CA LYS A 64 -3.07 -9.14 -15.32
C LYS A 64 -2.56 -9.36 -13.91
N THR A 65 -1.90 -8.34 -13.36
CA THR A 65 -1.46 -8.33 -11.97
C THR A 65 -2.21 -7.29 -11.17
N LEU A 66 -2.88 -7.71 -10.10
CA LEU A 66 -3.57 -6.85 -9.13
C LEU A 66 -2.82 -6.87 -7.79
N LEU A 67 -2.50 -5.68 -7.30
CA LEU A 67 -1.99 -5.47 -5.94
C LEU A 67 -3.13 -5.06 -5.00
N VAL A 68 -3.38 -5.84 -3.96
CA VAL A 68 -4.31 -5.49 -2.88
C VAL A 68 -3.53 -5.29 -1.60
N ALA A 69 -3.70 -4.13 -0.96
CA ALA A 69 -3.06 -3.83 0.31
C ALA A 69 -3.95 -2.97 1.21
N GLY A 70 -3.64 -2.96 2.50
CA GLY A 70 -4.32 -2.14 3.51
C GLY A 70 -4.01 -0.65 3.38
N CYS A 71 -3.17 -0.11 4.28
CA CYS A 71 -2.89 1.33 4.33
C CYS A 71 -1.59 1.80 3.69
N ALA A 72 -0.61 0.95 3.34
CA ALA A 72 0.76 1.41 3.00
C ALA A 72 1.37 2.21 4.15
N HIS A 73 1.44 1.62 5.34
CA HIS A 73 2.31 2.19 6.33
C HIS A 73 3.77 2.19 5.84
N ASN A 74 4.18 1.17 5.11
CA ASN A 74 5.48 1.17 4.42
C ASN A 74 5.56 2.12 3.23
N GLY A 75 4.51 2.85 2.86
CA GLY A 75 4.50 3.75 1.70
C GLY A 75 4.36 3.00 0.37
N ILE A 76 3.45 3.48 -0.49
CA ILE A 76 3.11 2.80 -1.74
C ILE A 76 4.29 2.66 -2.71
N VAL A 77 5.14 3.68 -2.80
CA VAL A 77 6.33 3.66 -3.66
C VAL A 77 7.23 2.47 -3.31
N LYS A 78 7.48 2.26 -2.01
CA LYS A 78 8.30 1.14 -1.54
C LYS A 78 7.64 -0.21 -1.75
N ILE A 79 6.32 -0.30 -1.61
CA ILE A 79 5.60 -1.55 -1.89
C ILE A 79 5.77 -1.92 -3.36
N ILE A 80 5.61 -0.97 -4.29
CA ILE A 80 5.80 -1.23 -5.73
C ILE A 80 7.26 -1.59 -6.05
N ASP A 81 8.23 -0.89 -5.47
CA ASP A 81 9.64 -1.21 -5.66
C ASP A 81 10.00 -2.60 -5.09
N HIS A 82 9.41 -2.97 -3.95
CA HIS A 82 9.59 -4.29 -3.36
C HIS A 82 9.04 -5.39 -4.26
N LEU A 83 7.84 -5.21 -4.83
CA LEU A 83 7.27 -6.15 -5.81
C LEU A 83 8.19 -6.35 -7.02
N ARG A 84 8.73 -5.24 -7.55
CA ARG A 84 9.70 -5.28 -8.65
C ARG A 84 10.96 -6.04 -8.28
N ALA A 85 11.48 -5.81 -7.08
CA ALA A 85 12.68 -6.48 -6.59
C ALA A 85 12.48 -7.98 -6.33
N THR A 86 11.26 -8.42 -6.01
CA THR A 86 10.93 -9.85 -5.81
C THR A 86 10.57 -10.58 -7.10
N GLY A 87 10.78 -9.95 -8.26
CA GLY A 87 10.62 -10.56 -9.58
C GLY A 87 9.23 -10.40 -10.19
N ASN A 88 8.37 -9.55 -9.62
CA ASN A 88 7.11 -9.16 -10.24
C ASN A 88 7.30 -7.92 -11.13
N ASP A 89 6.43 -7.73 -12.12
CA ASP A 89 6.34 -6.44 -12.81
C ASP A 89 5.58 -5.41 -11.96
N SER A 90 5.49 -4.18 -12.46
CA SER A 90 4.54 -3.22 -11.88
C SER A 90 3.13 -3.78 -12.03
N PRO A 91 2.26 -3.66 -11.02
CA PRO A 91 0.91 -4.20 -11.15
C PRO A 91 0.15 -3.47 -12.25
N ASP A 92 -0.73 -4.13 -12.99
CA ASP A 92 -1.68 -3.44 -13.87
C ASP A 92 -2.64 -2.57 -13.03
N HIS A 93 -3.05 -3.11 -11.87
CA HIS A 93 -4.04 -2.51 -10.99
C HIS A 93 -3.63 -2.54 -9.52
N GLY A 94 -3.99 -1.50 -8.76
CA GLY A 94 -3.76 -1.48 -7.31
C GLY A 94 -4.98 -1.01 -6.53
N ILE A 95 -5.40 -1.74 -5.49
CA ILE A 95 -6.50 -1.37 -4.59
C ILE A 95 -5.95 -1.20 -3.17
N ARG A 96 -6.01 0.01 -2.62
CA ARG A 96 -5.45 0.32 -1.29
C ARG A 96 -5.69 1.74 -0.79
N GLY A 97 -5.60 1.93 0.52
CA GLY A 97 -5.34 3.26 1.11
C GLY A 97 -3.85 3.61 1.03
N PHE A 98 -3.50 4.90 0.83
CA PHE A 98 -2.11 5.35 0.67
C PHE A 98 -1.48 5.95 1.94
N HIS A 99 -2.19 5.95 3.06
CA HIS A 99 -1.77 6.56 4.34
C HIS A 99 -1.28 8.01 4.23
N LEU A 100 -1.97 8.82 3.43
CA LEU A 100 -1.68 10.25 3.22
C LEU A 100 -2.54 11.17 4.09
N TYR A 101 -3.33 10.61 5.00
CA TYR A 101 -4.14 11.31 5.98
C TYR A 101 -4.12 10.57 7.32
N ASN A 102 -3.64 11.24 8.36
CA ASN A 102 -3.72 10.79 9.74
C ASN A 102 -4.99 11.34 10.37
N ARG A 103 -6.00 10.48 10.52
CA ARG A 103 -7.30 10.81 11.12
C ARG A 103 -7.20 11.22 12.59
N SER A 104 -6.33 10.57 13.37
CA SER A 104 -6.22 10.82 14.81
C SER A 104 -5.64 12.20 15.12
N ALA A 105 -4.72 12.66 14.27
CA ALA A 105 -4.10 13.99 14.37
C ALA A 105 -4.78 15.05 13.47
N ASP A 106 -5.84 14.67 12.75
CA ASP A 106 -6.48 15.45 11.68
C ASP A 106 -5.48 16.15 10.75
N LYS A 107 -4.47 15.38 10.30
CA LYS A 107 -3.32 15.90 9.57
C LYS A 107 -3.16 15.23 8.22
N HIS A 108 -3.05 16.04 7.18
CA HIS A 108 -2.74 15.59 5.83
C HIS A 108 -1.22 15.53 5.62
N GLU A 109 -0.81 14.64 4.71
CA GLU A 109 0.57 14.62 4.22
C GLU A 109 0.90 15.92 3.48
N ASP A 110 2.19 16.28 3.45
CA ASP A 110 2.65 17.44 2.69
C ASP A 110 2.26 17.33 1.20
N PRO A 111 1.54 18.31 0.62
CA PRO A 111 1.15 18.29 -0.78
C PRO A 111 2.32 18.09 -1.77
N ALA A 112 3.53 18.54 -1.45
CA ALA A 112 4.71 18.30 -2.28
C ALA A 112 5.09 16.81 -2.30
N ILE A 113 5.01 16.14 -1.14
CA ILE A 113 5.22 14.70 -1.01
C ILE A 113 4.12 13.94 -1.76
N VAL A 114 2.85 14.36 -1.63
CA VAL A 114 1.73 13.77 -2.39
C VAL A 114 1.99 13.88 -3.89
N ARG A 115 2.46 15.02 -4.40
CA ARG A 115 2.80 15.19 -5.83
C ARG A 115 3.93 14.27 -6.26
N LEU A 116 5.00 14.11 -5.48
CA LEU A 116 6.09 13.17 -5.78
C LEU A 116 5.61 11.73 -5.87
N ILE A 117 4.79 11.29 -4.91
CA ILE A 117 4.17 9.96 -4.93
C ILE A 117 3.30 9.83 -6.16
N THR A 118 2.48 10.84 -6.47
CA THR A 118 1.55 10.81 -7.60
C THR A 118 2.26 10.69 -8.94
N GLU A 119 3.36 11.44 -9.16
CA GLU A 119 4.16 11.33 -10.38
C GLU A 119 4.84 9.96 -10.49
N TYR A 120 5.35 9.42 -9.38
CA TYR A 120 5.87 8.05 -9.38
C TYR A 120 4.78 7.05 -9.80
N LEU A 121 3.58 7.11 -9.20
CA LEU A 121 2.47 6.21 -9.52
C LEU A 121 2.03 6.35 -10.97
N LYS A 122 1.93 7.57 -11.49
CA LYS A 122 1.61 7.81 -12.90
C LYS A 122 2.61 7.14 -13.85
N ASN A 123 3.90 7.21 -13.52
CA ASN A 123 4.97 6.61 -14.32
C ASN A 123 4.99 5.07 -14.27
N THR A 124 4.30 4.44 -13.32
CA THR A 124 4.12 2.98 -13.32
C THR A 124 3.22 2.50 -14.45
N GLY A 125 2.37 3.36 -15.03
CA GLY A 125 1.38 3.01 -16.05
C GLY A 125 0.13 2.29 -15.50
N SER A 126 0.17 1.87 -14.23
CA SER A 126 -0.89 1.17 -13.51
C SER A 126 -2.13 2.04 -13.29
N LYS A 127 -3.28 1.40 -13.08
CA LYS A 127 -4.50 2.06 -12.61
C LYS A 127 -4.74 1.75 -11.14
N TYR A 128 -4.94 2.78 -10.34
CA TYR A 128 -5.13 2.62 -8.89
C TYR A 128 -6.57 2.94 -8.47
N TYR A 129 -6.99 2.30 -7.40
CA TYR A 129 -8.24 2.56 -6.70
C TYR A 129 -7.92 2.78 -5.23
N THR A 130 -8.40 3.89 -4.68
CA THR A 130 -8.00 4.30 -3.33
C THR A 130 -9.17 4.75 -2.48
N CYS A 131 -8.99 4.69 -1.15
CA CYS A 131 -10.01 4.99 -0.16
C CYS A 131 -9.38 5.24 1.21
N HIS A 132 -10.21 5.24 2.27
CA HIS A 132 -9.80 5.17 3.67
C HIS A 132 -8.73 6.22 4.06
N CYS A 133 -7.50 5.78 4.35
CA CYS A 133 -6.41 6.60 4.89
C CYS A 133 -5.71 7.46 3.83
N THR A 134 -6.16 7.46 2.58
CA THR A 134 -5.68 8.41 1.56
C THR A 134 -6.15 9.84 1.87
N GLY A 135 -7.39 9.99 2.35
CA GLY A 135 -8.02 11.30 2.57
C GLY A 135 -8.41 12.01 1.26
N LEU A 136 -9.46 12.84 1.35
CA LEU A 136 -10.03 13.50 0.16
C LEU A 136 -9.10 14.58 -0.42
N GLU A 137 -8.33 15.30 0.40
CA GLU A 137 -7.41 16.33 -0.10
C GLU A 137 -6.28 15.74 -0.93
N SER A 138 -5.61 14.71 -0.43
CA SER A 138 -4.58 13.99 -1.18
C SER A 138 -5.17 13.31 -2.43
N TYR A 139 -6.40 12.79 -2.35
CA TYR A 139 -7.11 12.23 -3.50
C TYR A 139 -7.35 13.25 -4.61
N LYS A 140 -7.69 14.52 -4.29
CA LYS A 140 -7.85 15.57 -5.32
C LYS A 140 -6.56 15.77 -6.12
N ILE A 141 -5.42 15.83 -5.45
CA ILE A 141 -4.10 15.96 -6.10
C ILE A 141 -3.81 14.73 -6.98
N LEU A 142 -4.06 13.52 -6.45
CA LEU A 142 -3.92 12.28 -7.21
C LEU A 142 -4.78 12.31 -8.48
N LYS A 143 -6.06 12.70 -8.36
CA LYS A 143 -7.01 12.74 -9.48
C LYS A 143 -6.66 13.80 -10.52
N GLU A 144 -6.17 14.97 -10.09
CA GLU A 144 -5.71 16.04 -10.99
C GLU A 144 -4.58 15.56 -11.91
N ILE A 145 -3.59 14.85 -11.36
CA ILE A 145 -2.38 14.45 -12.09
C ILE A 145 -2.56 13.13 -12.86
N MET A 146 -3.25 12.15 -12.26
CA MET A 146 -3.40 10.80 -12.84
C MET A 146 -4.65 10.64 -13.70
N GLY A 147 -5.62 11.55 -13.62
CA GLY A 147 -6.86 11.49 -14.40
C GLY A 147 -7.59 10.16 -14.21
N GLU A 148 -7.85 9.45 -15.31
CA GLU A 148 -8.59 8.18 -15.32
C GLU A 148 -7.80 6.98 -14.76
N LYS A 149 -6.50 7.16 -14.47
CA LYS A 149 -5.66 6.14 -13.84
C LYS A 149 -5.78 6.08 -12.31
N ILE A 150 -6.64 6.90 -11.72
CA ILE A 150 -7.00 6.81 -10.29
C ILE A 150 -8.52 6.91 -10.11
N GLY A 151 -9.08 6.00 -9.31
CA GLY A 151 -10.49 6.00 -8.90
C GLY A 151 -10.66 6.00 -7.39
N TYR A 152 -11.74 6.62 -6.90
CA TYR A 152 -12.12 6.51 -5.49
C TYR A 152 -13.00 5.29 -5.27
N LEU A 153 -12.68 4.48 -4.25
CA LEU A 153 -13.42 3.27 -3.91
C LEU A 153 -14.24 3.48 -2.64
N ALA A 154 -15.51 3.83 -2.81
CA ALA A 154 -16.44 4.02 -1.70
C ALA A 154 -17.06 2.69 -1.25
N THR A 155 -17.63 2.67 -0.05
CA THR A 155 -18.40 1.52 0.43
C THR A 155 -19.55 1.20 -0.54
N GLY A 156 -19.65 -0.07 -0.94
CA GLY A 156 -20.67 -0.53 -1.89
C GLY A 156 -20.28 -0.37 -3.38
N SER A 157 -19.13 0.23 -3.68
CA SER A 157 -18.60 0.25 -5.05
C SER A 157 -18.23 -1.16 -5.53
N GLN A 158 -18.43 -1.41 -6.81
CA GLN A 158 -18.02 -2.62 -7.51
C GLN A 158 -17.01 -2.25 -8.60
N LEU A 159 -15.97 -3.06 -8.74
CA LEU A 159 -14.94 -2.90 -9.77
C LEU A 159 -14.91 -4.16 -10.62
N ILE A 160 -14.75 -3.96 -11.92
CA ILE A 160 -14.38 -5.00 -12.88
C ILE A 160 -13.01 -4.57 -13.41
N ILE A 161 -12.03 -5.46 -13.30
CA ILE A 161 -10.60 -5.17 -13.45
C ILE A 161 -10.03 -6.12 -14.51
#